data_AF-A0A946A8E1-F1
#
_entry.id   AF-A0A946A8E1-F1
#
_cell.length_a   1.000
_cell.length_b   1.000
_cell.length_c   1.000
_cell.angle_alpha   90.00
_cell.angle_beta   90.00
_cell.angle_gamma   90.00
#
_symmetry.space_group_name_H-M   'P 1'
#
loop_
_entity.id
_entity.type
_entity.pdbx_description
1 polymer ?
#
loop_
_entity_poly.entity_id
_entity_poly.type
_entity_poly.pdbx_seq_one_letter_code
_entity_poly.pdbx_strand_id
1 'polypeptide(L)' 'MEVVKKNNIIQLKKKKSKCPTCKKIPKEPFSPFCSKKCAELDLMKWLSDEHQTNIN' A
#
# COMPACT_ATOMS: atom_id res chain seq x y z
N MET A 1 -2.47 -44.28 16.66
CA MET A 1 -2.07 -43.43 15.52
C MET A 1 -2.73 -42.08 15.70
N GLU A 2 -2.02 -41.04 16.13
CA GLU A 2 -2.57 -39.69 16.12
C GLU A 2 -1.50 -38.73 15.61
N VAL A 3 -1.54 -38.45 14.31
CA VAL A 3 -0.68 -37.45 13.69
C VAL A 3 -1.36 -36.10 13.89
N VAL A 4 -0.99 -35.40 14.97
CA VAL A 4 -1.48 -34.03 15.23
C VAL A 4 -0.79 -33.07 14.25
N LYS A 5 -1.46 -32.78 13.14
CA LYS A 5 -1.01 -31.79 12.15
C LYS A 5 -1.43 -30.39 12.63
N LYS A 6 -0.50 -29.63 13.22
CA LYS A 6 -0.71 -28.21 13.53
C LYS A 6 -0.49 -27.37 12.27
N ASN A 7 -1.50 -26.57 11.91
CA ASN A 7 -1.55 -25.80 10.69
C ASN A 7 -0.72 -24.50 10.81
N ASN A 8 0.40 -24.42 10.09
CA ASN A 8 1.24 -23.23 9.96
C ASN A 8 0.59 -22.20 9.01
N ILE A 9 -0.33 -21.37 9.49
CA ILE A 9 -0.93 -20.29 8.68
C ILE A 9 -0.57 -18.94 9.29
N ILE A 10 0.20 -18.14 8.55
CA ILE A 10 0.53 -16.76 8.92
C ILE A 10 -0.63 -15.86 8.46
N GLN A 11 -1.40 -15.33 9.42
CA GLN A 11 -2.49 -14.39 9.13
C GLN A 11 -1.93 -12.99 8.85
N LEU A 12 -1.86 -12.60 7.57
CA LEU A 12 -1.47 -11.27 7.12
C LEU A 12 -2.61 -10.26 7.38
N LYS A 13 -2.60 -9.64 8.57
CA LYS A 13 -3.52 -8.53 8.87
C LYS A 13 -3.23 -7.35 7.95
N LYS A 14 -4.14 -7.10 7.00
CA LYS A 14 -4.08 -5.95 6.08
C LYS A 14 -4.31 -4.66 6.89
N LYS A 15 -3.25 -3.94 7.24
CA LYS A 15 -3.37 -2.60 7.85
C LYS A 15 -4.13 -1.70 6.89
N LYS A 16 -5.18 -1.02 7.36
CA LYS A 16 -5.86 0.05 6.60
C LYS A 16 -4.91 1.23 6.47
N SER A 17 -4.08 1.22 5.43
CA SER A 17 -3.15 2.31 5.13
C SER A 17 -3.93 3.54 4.67
N LYS A 18 -3.51 4.72 5.10
CA LYS A 18 -3.98 5.99 4.52
C LYS A 18 -3.46 6.11 3.08
N CYS A 19 -4.10 6.93 2.26
CA CYS A 19 -3.63 7.24 0.91
C CYS A 19 -2.16 7.68 0.95
N PRO A 20 -1.25 7.01 0.24
CA PRO A 20 0.18 7.32 0.33
C PRO A 20 0.51 8.73 -0.20
N THR A 21 -0.26 9.22 -1.17
CA THR A 21 -0.06 10.54 -1.79
C THR A 21 -0.51 11.71 -0.89
N CYS A 22 -1.62 11.57 -0.17
CA CYS A 22 -2.26 12.69 0.54
C CYS A 22 -2.78 12.38 1.95
N LYS A 23 -2.56 11.15 2.44
CA LYS A 23 -2.94 10.67 3.79
C LYS A 23 -4.45 10.68 4.10
N LYS A 24 -5.31 10.86 3.10
CA LYS A 24 -6.78 10.71 3.24
C LYS A 24 -7.20 9.24 3.30
N ILE A 25 -8.45 9.00 3.66
CA ILE A 25 -9.04 7.65 3.70
C ILE A 25 -9.09 7.10 2.26
N PRO A 26 -8.55 5.90 1.99
CA PRO A 26 -8.66 5.26 0.68
C PRO A 26 -10.11 5.02 0.29
N LYS A 27 -10.40 5.04 -1.01
CA LYS A 27 -11.75 4.81 -1.52
C LYS A 27 -11.70 3.87 -2.72
N GLU A 28 -12.55 2.85 -2.72
CA GLU A 28 -12.74 2.00 -3.90
C GLU A 28 -13.36 2.82 -5.05
N PRO A 29 -12.97 2.58 -6.31
CA PRO A 29 -12.08 1.52 -6.80
C PRO A 29 -10.57 1.87 -6.75
N PHE A 30 -10.19 3.02 -6.19
CA PHE A 30 -8.82 3.53 -6.26
C PHE A 30 -7.91 3.08 -5.10
N SER A 31 -8.36 2.14 -4.25
CA SER A 31 -7.57 1.65 -3.11
C SER A 31 -6.21 1.10 -3.58
N PRO A 32 -5.06 1.54 -3.04
CA PRO A 32 -4.85 2.19 -1.73
C PRO A 32 -4.98 3.73 -1.70
N PHE A 33 -5.35 4.38 -2.81
CA PHE A 33 -5.52 5.83 -2.92
C PHE A 33 -6.94 6.28 -2.59
N CYS A 34 -7.11 7.58 -2.36
CA CYS A 34 -8.44 8.16 -2.12
C CYS A 34 -9.16 8.60 -3.41
N SER A 35 -8.46 8.71 -4.54
CA SER A 35 -9.01 9.18 -5.83
C SER A 35 -8.10 8.83 -7.01
N LYS A 36 -8.66 8.87 -8.23
CA LYS A 36 -7.91 8.73 -9.49
C LYS A 36 -6.72 9.69 -9.56
N LYS A 37 -6.93 10.96 -9.21
CA LYS A 37 -5.89 11.99 -9.21
C LYS A 37 -4.70 11.63 -8.32
N CYS A 38 -4.94 11.03 -7.15
CA CYS A 38 -3.82 10.61 -6.28
C CYS A 38 -3.04 9.43 -6.87
N ALA A 39 -3.72 8.48 -7.53
CA ALA A 39 -3.06 7.39 -8.23
C ALA A 39 -2.24 7.88 -9.43
N GLU A 40 -2.75 8.84 -10.20
CA GLU A 40 -2.02 9.43 -11.33
C GLU A 40 -0.81 10.25 -10.87
N LEU A 41 -0.92 11.01 -9.78
CA LEU A 41 0.23 11.74 -9.19
C LEU A 41 1.31 10.80 -8.66
N ASP A 42 0.90 9.70 -8.03
CA ASP A 42 1.82 8.66 -7.57
C ASP A 42 2.55 7.99 -8.74
N LEU A 43 1.80 7.66 -9.80
CA LEU A 43 2.37 7.15 -11.05
C LEU A 43 3.34 8.15 -11.70
N MET A 44 3.00 9.43 -11.75
CA MET A 44 3.88 10.48 -12.27
C MET A 44 5.16 10.60 -11.46
N LYS A 45 5.08 10.53 -10.11
CA LYS A 45 6.27 10.54 -9.23
C LYS A 45 7.15 9.32 -9.43
N TRP A 46 6.58 8.19 -9.81
CA TRP A 46 7.33 6.97 -10.08
C TRP A 46 7.99 6.98 -11.46
N LEU A 47 7.31 7.54 -12.46
CA LEU A 47 7.82 7.68 -13.83
C LEU A 47 8.78 8.85 -13.99
N SER A 48 8.66 9.86 -13.14
CA SER A 48 9.63 10.95 -13.06
C SER A 48 10.77 10.46 -12.19
N ASP A 49 11.97 10.34 -12.75
CA ASP A 49 13.22 9.99 -12.05
C ASP A 49 13.63 11.09 -11.04
N GLU A 50 12.73 11.45 -10.11
CA GLU A 50 12.99 12.40 -9.03
C GLU A 50 13.41 11.60 -7.80
N HIS A 51 14.57 10.96 -7.92
CA HIS A 51 15.28 10.40 -6.78
C HIS A 51 15.80 11.55 -5.91
N GLN A 52 14.91 12.18 -5.14
CA GLN A 52 15.34 13.11 -4.11
C GLN A 52 15.94 12.30 -2.96
N THR A 53 17.20 11.90 -3.12
CA THR A 53 18.06 11.55 -1.99
C THR A 53 18.29 12.85 -1.22
N ASN A 54 17.34 13.17 -0.33
CA ASN A 54 17.55 14.18 0.69
C ASN A 54 18.62 13.63 1.65
N ILE A 55 19.87 13.86 1.30
CA ILE A 55 21.01 13.77 2.19
C ILE A 55 21.19 15.19 2.74
N ASN A 56 20.53 15.48 3.87
CA ASN A 56 21.01 16.38 4.95
C ASN A 56 19.93 16.56 6.02
#